data_AF-A0A0S7X6A0-F1
#
_entry.id   AF-A0A0S7X6A0-F1
#
_cell.length_a   1.000
_cell.length_b   1.000
_cell.length_c   1.000
_cell.angle_alpha   90.00
_cell.angle_beta   90.00
_cell.angle_gamma   90.00
#
_symmetry.space_group_name_H-M   'P 1'
#
loop_
_entity.id
_entity.type
_entity.pdbx_description
1 polymer ?
#
loop_
_entity_poly.entity_id
_entity_poly.type
_entity_poly.pdbx_seq_one_letter_code
_entity_poly.pdbx_strand_id
1 'polypeptide(L)' 'MEQATEAEYIKRAKRGDKEAFVTLINAHKALVYHLALGILKDRQEAEDLTQEVFIRVYENLRFFRGESRFSVWLSKVT' A
#
# COMPACT_ATOMS: atom_id res chain seq x y z
N MET A 1 -8.96 22.02 5.37
CA MET A 1 -7.72 21.31 5.01
C MET A 1 -7.97 20.59 3.70
N GLU A 2 -7.27 20.95 2.65
CA GLU A 2 -7.41 20.31 1.34
C GLU A 2 -6.82 18.89 1.44
N GLN A 3 -7.65 17.86 1.36
CA GLN A 3 -7.15 16.49 1.31
C GLN A 3 -6.47 16.29 -0.05
N ALA A 4 -5.18 15.98 -0.03
CA ALA A 4 -4.44 15.65 -1.24
C ALA A 4 -5.05 14.40 -1.92
N THR A 5 -4.94 14.33 -3.25
CA THR A 5 -5.41 13.18 -4.02
C THR A 5 -4.48 11.97 -3.83
N GLU A 6 -4.97 10.76 -4.10
CA GLU A 6 -4.15 9.53 -4.11
C GLU A 6 -2.88 9.70 -4.96
N ALA A 7 -3.01 10.32 -6.13
CA ALA A 7 -1.89 10.61 -7.02
C ALA A 7 -0.85 11.54 -6.39
N GLU A 8 -1.27 12.56 -5.63
CA GLU A 8 -0.34 13.47 -4.96
C GLU A 8 0.36 12.78 -3.78
N TYR A 9 -0.34 11.95 -3.00
CA TYR A 9 0.30 11.12 -1.98
C TYR A 9 1.33 10.16 -2.58
N ILE A 10 1.02 9.51 -3.69
CA ILE A 10 1.97 8.65 -4.42
C ILE A 10 3.21 9.46 -4.85
N LYS A 11 2.99 10.64 -5.44
CA LYS A 11 4.08 11.51 -5.92
C LYS A 11 4.99 11.97 -4.77
N ARG A 12 4.41 12.37 -3.64
CA ARG A 12 5.13 12.74 -2.42
C ARG A 12 5.88 11.54 -1.83
N ALA A 13 5.21 10.41 -1.67
CA ALA A 13 5.79 9.20 -1.12
C ALA A 13 6.98 8.68 -1.96
N LYS A 14 6.90 8.75 -3.30
CA LYS A 14 8.03 8.45 -4.20
C LYS A 14 9.26 9.33 -3.97
N ARG A 15 9.10 10.54 -3.43
CA ARG A 15 10.18 11.47 -3.08
C ARG A 15 10.69 11.28 -1.66
N GLY A 16 10.23 10.26 -0.94
CA GLY A 16 10.64 9.96 0.43
C GLY A 16 9.78 10.61 1.51
N ASP A 17 8.64 11.21 1.16
CA ASP A 17 7.70 11.74 2.13
C ASP A 17 6.99 10.59 2.88
N LYS A 18 7.44 10.37 4.13
CA LYS A 18 6.94 9.29 4.98
C LYS A 18 5.48 9.50 5.39
N GLU A 19 5.05 10.73 5.64
CA GLU A 19 3.66 11.01 6.03
C GLU A 19 2.70 10.74 4.88
N ALA A 20 3.10 11.13 3.67
CA ALA A 20 2.35 10.81 2.46
C ALA A 20 2.28 9.30 2.23
N PHE A 21 3.37 8.57 2.47
CA PHE A 21 3.37 7.12 2.38
C PHE A 21 2.43 6.47 3.39
N VAL A 22 2.53 6.85 4.68
CA VAL A 22 1.66 6.35 5.75
C VAL A 22 0.19 6.60 5.44
N THR A 23 -0.13 7.80 4.95
CA THR A 23 -1.51 8.15 4.56
C THR A 23 -2.00 7.26 3.41
N LEU A 24 -1.17 7.06 2.40
CA LEU A 24 -1.47 6.21 1.25
C LEU A 24 -1.70 4.74 1.65
N ILE A 25 -0.83 4.14 2.47
CA ILE A 25 -0.98 2.74 2.87
C ILE A 25 -2.13 2.54 3.85
N ASN A 26 -2.40 3.50 4.74
CA ASN A 26 -3.53 3.42 5.68
C ASN A 26 -4.86 3.37 4.93
N ALA A 27 -4.99 4.12 3.83
CA ALA A 27 -6.18 4.06 2.97
C ALA A 27 -6.37 2.68 2.30
N HIS A 28 -5.31 1.88 2.19
CA HIS A 28 -5.31 0.57 1.54
C HIS A 28 -5.12 -0.59 2.51
N LYS A 29 -5.02 -0.34 3.82
CA LYS A 29 -4.71 -1.36 4.82
C LYS A 29 -5.71 -2.50 4.84
N ALA A 30 -6.99 -2.16 4.79
CA ALA A 30 -8.06 -3.16 4.78
C ALA A 30 -8.01 -4.06 3.54
N LEU A 31 -7.65 -3.52 2.38
CA LEU A 31 -7.54 -4.30 1.14
C LEU A 31 -6.45 -5.37 1.27
N VAL A 32 -5.23 -4.95 1.63
CA VAL A 32 -4.09 -5.86 1.76
C VAL A 32 -4.34 -6.91 2.85
N TYR A 33 -4.89 -6.49 3.99
CA TYR A 33 -5.25 -7.40 5.07
C TYR A 33 -6.28 -8.45 4.65
N HIS A 34 -7.34 -8.06 3.92
CA HIS A 34 -8.34 -9.02 3.46
C HIS A 34 -7.79 -9.99 2.41
N LEU A 35 -6.88 -9.54 1.55
CA LEU A 35 -6.18 -10.42 0.61
C LEU A 35 -5.31 -11.43 1.35
N ALA A 36 -4.47 -10.96 2.28
CA ALA A 36 -3.63 -11.81 3.13
C ALA A 36 -4.46 -12.83 3.92
N LEU A 37 -5.57 -12.39 4.52
CA LEU A 37 -6.48 -13.25 5.27
C LEU A 37 -7.15 -14.31 4.38
N GLY A 38 -7.49 -13.97 3.14
CA GLY A 38 -8.03 -14.93 2.17
C GLY A 38 -7.04 -16.03 1.80
N ILE A 39 -5.75 -15.71 1.76
CA ILE A 39 -4.66 -16.64 1.44
C ILE A 39 -4.33 -17.53 2.64
N LEU A 40 -4.07 -16.91 3.79
CA LEU A 40 -3.51 -17.59 4.97
C LEU A 40 -4.59 -18.20 5.86
N LYS A 41 -5.80 -17.62 5.87
CA LYS A 41 -6.93 -18.01 6.74
C LYS A 41 -6.61 -17.96 8.24
N ASP A 42 -5.54 -17.27 8.61
CA ASP A 42 -5.15 -16.95 9.98
C ASP A 42 -5.05 -15.43 10.14
N ARG A 43 -5.56 -14.89 11.25
CA ARG A 43 -5.58 -13.44 11.48
C ARG A 43 -4.20 -12.88 11.82
N GLN A 44 -3.44 -13.60 12.66
CA GLN A 44 -2.12 -13.14 13.09
C GLN A 44 -1.15 -13.17 11.92
N GLU A 45 -1.12 -14.26 11.17
CA GLU A 45 -0.26 -14.35 9.98
C GLU A 45 -0.68 -13.33 8.91
N ALA A 46 -1.97 -13.04 8.76
CA ALA A 46 -2.44 -12.00 7.84
C ALA A 46 -2.01 -10.59 8.26
N GLU A 47 -2.00 -10.28 9.55
CA GLU A 47 -1.48 -9.01 10.06
C GLU A 47 0.03 -8.89 9.78
N ASP A 48 0.78 -9.96 10.03
CA ASP A 48 2.24 -9.99 9.80
C ASP A 48 2.55 -9.83 8.30
N LEU A 49 1.88 -10.59 7.43
CA LEU A 49 2.03 -10.48 5.97
C LEU A 49 1.64 -9.08 5.47
N THR A 50 0.59 -8.48 6.04
CA THR A 50 0.19 -7.11 5.66
C THR A 50 1.31 -6.11 5.91
N GLN A 51 2.02 -6.23 7.03
CA GLN A 51 3.16 -5.36 7.32
C GLN A 51 4.32 -5.60 6.35
N GLU A 52 4.65 -6.87 6.08
CA GLU A 52 5.69 -7.22 5.10
C GLU A 52 5.38 -6.64 3.70
N VAL A 53 4.13 -6.73 3.27
CA VAL A 53 3.69 -6.16 1.99
C VAL A 53 3.89 -4.66 1.97
N PHE A 54 3.62 -3.92 3.05
CA PHE A 54 3.89 -2.48 3.06
C PHE A 54 5.37 -2.13 2.99
N ILE A 55 6.25 -2.94 3.59
CA ILE A 55 7.70 -2.78 3.44
C ILE A 55 8.10 -2.98 1.97
N ARG A 56 7.64 -4.07 1.34
CA ARG A 56 7.89 -4.32 -0.09
C ARG A 56 7.34 -3.21 -0.98
N VAL A 57 6.15 -2.71 -0.66
CA VAL A 57 5.52 -1.59 -1.38
C VAL A 57 6.35 -0.33 -1.25
N TYR A 58 6.87 -0.01 -0.07
CA TYR A 58 7.76 1.15 0.13
C TYR A 58 9.00 1.07 -0.76
N GLU A 59 9.65 -0.10 -0.80
CA GLU A 59 10.84 -0.34 -1.62
C GLU A 59 10.57 -0.25 -3.13
N ASN A 60 9.39 -0.71 -3.54
CA ASN A 60 9.00 -0.81 -4.95
C ASN A 60 8.17 0.36 -5.46
N LEU A 61 7.74 1.29 -4.60
CA LEU A 61 6.84 2.40 -4.96
C LEU A 61 7.41 3.26 -6.10
N ARG A 62 8.74 3.41 -6.16
CA ARG A 62 9.43 4.13 -7.25
C ARG A 62 9.15 3.54 -8.64
N PHE A 63 8.86 2.24 -8.73
CA PHE A 63 8.58 1.52 -9.97
C PHE A 63 7.10 1.56 -10.37
N PHE A 64 6.20 1.98 -9.49
CA PHE A 64 4.79 2.14 -9.82
C PHE A 64 4.63 3.25 -10.87
N ARG A 65 4.19 2.91 -12.09
CA ARG A 65 4.10 3.88 -13.20
C ARG A 65 2.79 4.68 -13.26
N GLY A 66 1.78 4.30 -12.48
CA GLY A 66 0.45 4.93 -12.57
C GLY A 66 -0.39 4.45 -13.75
N GLU A 67 0.03 3.41 -14.46
CA GLU A 67 -0.70 2.78 -15.58
C GLU A 67 -1.94 1.99 -15.12
N SER A 68 -2.07 1.74 -13.82
CA SER A 68 -3.24 1.09 -13.20
C SER A 68 -3.55 1.77 -11.87
N ARG A 69 -4.74 1.49 -11.31
CA ARG A 69 -5.09 1.93 -9.95
C ARG A 69 -4.08 1.38 -8.95
N PHE A 70 -3.71 2.18 -7.96
CA PHE A 70 -2.74 1.77 -6.95
C PHE A 70 -3.20 0.49 -6.23
N SER A 71 -4.50 0.37 -5.93
CA SER A 71 -5.09 -0.85 -5.36
C SER A 71 -4.86 -2.12 -6.18
N VAL A 72 -4.89 -2.04 -7.51
CA VAL A 72 -4.64 -3.17 -8.42
C VAL A 72 -3.17 -3.54 -8.44
N TRP A 73 -2.29 -2.55 -8.29
CA TRP A 73 -0.87 -2.82 -8.16
C TRP A 73 -0.54 -3.44 -6.79
N LEU A 74 -1.15 -2.97 -5.70
CA LEU A 74 -1.01 -3.55 -4.36
C LEU A 74 -1.41 -5.03 -4.32
N SER A 75 -2.53 -5.38 -4.96
CA SER A 75 -2.99 -6.78 -5.01
C SER A 75 -2.06 -7.70 -5.80
N LYS A 76 -1.13 -7.17 -6.60
CA LYS A 76 -0.09 -7.97 -7.28
C LYS A 76 1.17 -8.14 -6.43
N VAL A 77 1.38 -7.26 -5.46
CA VAL A 77 2.50 -7.32 -4.51
C VAL A 77 2.15 -8.20 -3.29
N THR A 78 0.86 -8.26 -2.95
CA THR A 78 0.28 -9.13 -1.89
C THR A 78 0.15 -10.55 -2.40
#